data_AF-A0A7J8L5H5-F1
#
_entry.id   AF-A0A7J8L5H5-F1
#
_cell.length_a   1.000
_cell.length_b   1.000
_cell.length_c   1.000
_cell.angle_alpha   90.00
_cell.angle_beta   90.00
_cell.angle_gamma   90.00
#
_symmetry.space_group_name_H-M   'P 1'
#
loop_
_entity.id
_entity.type
_entity.pdbx_description
1 polymer ?
#
loop_
_entity_poly.entity_id
_entity_poly.type
_entity_poly.pdbx_seq_one_letter_code
_entity_poly.pdbx_strand_id
1 'polypeptide(L)'
;VWDPRANRERFALSAVEVLRIVDEAFEAFFLLPITTHSALLPDLATGINSCLQHYISMAKFGCGTQSTYVPTMPPLTRCSRRSKLPSVFKKKEKVPKKSQAGTVNGNENDSFGTPQMCCRINTLNYIQNELNVLAKRDITHLFSSGTNQDIAGRMEKVFEFSAAACVEGIQHLCEATANKVIFQDLSHFFWDGLYIGEVSSTRIDPFLQELDHYLEVISITVHDKVRTQVITEVMKVSFDGFLMVLLAGGPPRAFTLQDYEIIDEDFNFLTDLFWSNGDGLPAELIEQFSTKVKDILPLFNTDTDSLIEKFKQVTLESCASSSAKSKLPLPPTTGQWSPTEPNTVLRVLCYRNDETAAKFLKKTYHLPKRL
;
A
#
# COMPACT_ATOMS: atom_id res chain seq x y z
N VAL A 1 8.02 21.60 9.60
CA VAL A 1 6.88 21.68 8.65
C VAL A 1 7.29 20.95 7.39
N TRP A 2 6.43 20.10 6.84
CA TRP A 2 6.68 19.34 5.61
C TRP A 2 6.14 20.13 4.43
N ASP A 3 6.89 21.15 3.97
CA ASP A 3 6.44 21.99 2.85
C ASP A 3 7.17 21.58 1.56
N PRO A 4 6.49 20.94 0.59
CA PRO A 4 7.10 20.54 -0.69
C PRO A 4 7.52 21.74 -1.56
N ARG A 5 7.11 22.97 -1.22
CA ARG A 5 7.50 24.20 -1.94
C ARG A 5 8.78 24.83 -1.39
N ALA A 6 9.31 24.32 -0.28
CA ALA A 6 10.41 24.95 0.43
C ALA A 6 11.74 24.97 -0.36
N ASN A 7 11.94 24.04 -1.29
CA ASN A 7 13.09 24.01 -2.19
C ASN A 7 12.77 23.20 -3.46
N ARG A 8 13.68 23.27 -4.45
CA ARG A 8 13.53 22.60 -5.76
C ARG A 8 13.44 21.08 -5.66
N GLU A 9 14.16 20.48 -4.70
CA GLU A 9 14.19 19.04 -4.47
C GLU A 9 13.06 18.55 -3.55
N ARG A 10 12.22 19.48 -3.07
CA ARG A 10 10.99 19.25 -2.31
C ARG A 10 11.18 18.36 -1.07
N PHE A 11 12.28 18.52 -0.35
CA PHE A 11 12.48 17.94 0.98
C PHE A 11 12.35 19.00 2.09
N ALA A 12 12.28 18.60 3.36
CA ALA A 12 12.18 19.54 4.47
C ALA A 12 13.51 20.22 4.80
N LEU A 13 13.52 21.56 4.90
CA LEU A 13 14.73 22.33 5.25
C LEU A 13 15.32 21.97 6.62
N SER A 14 14.51 21.39 7.53
CA SER A 14 15.00 20.85 8.80
C SER A 14 16.06 19.76 8.62
N ALA A 15 16.04 19.02 7.51
CA ALA A 15 17.06 18.01 7.24
C ALA A 15 18.43 18.62 6.92
N VAL A 16 18.45 19.73 6.19
CA VAL A 16 19.69 20.49 5.92
C VAL A 16 20.27 21.00 7.22
N GLU A 17 19.44 21.56 8.09
CA GLU A 17 19.89 22.07 9.39
C GLU A 17 20.42 20.96 10.30
N VAL A 18 19.74 19.80 10.35
CA VAL A 18 20.22 18.63 11.12
C VAL A 18 21.57 18.16 10.60
N LEU A 19 21.74 18.02 9.29
CA LEU A 19 23.02 17.58 8.71
C LEU A 19 24.13 18.61 8.89
N ARG A 20 23.81 19.91 8.83
CA ARG A 20 24.75 21.00 9.15
C ARG A 20 25.22 20.92 10.60
N ILE A 21 24.32 20.69 11.55
CA ILE A 21 24.67 20.51 12.97
C ILE A 21 25.57 19.28 13.17
N VAL A 22 25.28 18.18 12.45
CA VAL A 22 26.12 16.98 12.48
C VAL A 22 27.52 17.28 11.94
N ASP A 23 27.61 17.96 10.81
CA ASP A 23 28.87 18.39 10.18
C ASP A 23 29.70 19.26 11.14
N GLU A 24 29.08 20.31 11.68
CA GLU A 24 29.71 21.21 12.65
C GLU A 24 30.16 20.51 13.92
N ALA A 25 29.45 19.48 14.37
CA ALA A 25 29.85 18.68 15.53
C ALA A 25 31.12 17.88 15.27
N PHE A 26 31.27 17.28 14.08
CA PHE A 26 32.51 16.57 13.70
C PHE A 26 33.68 17.54 13.51
N GLU A 27 33.47 18.64 12.82
CA GLU A 27 34.50 19.67 12.64
C GLU A 27 34.97 20.24 13.99
N ALA A 28 34.04 20.63 14.86
CA ALA A 28 34.36 21.11 16.19
C ALA A 28 35.09 20.05 17.02
N PHE A 29 34.71 18.76 16.90
CA PHE A 29 35.41 17.67 17.56
C PHE A 29 36.86 17.61 17.11
N PHE A 30 37.16 17.54 15.81
CA PHE A 30 38.54 17.46 15.32
C PHE A 30 39.39 18.70 15.61
N LEU A 31 38.77 19.87 15.80
CA LEU A 31 39.46 21.09 16.22
C LEU A 31 39.84 21.13 17.71
N LEU A 32 39.30 20.25 18.56
CA LEU A 32 39.68 20.23 19.97
C LEU A 32 41.16 19.80 20.12
N PRO A 33 41.95 20.47 20.98
CA PRO A 33 43.36 20.14 21.19
C PRO A 33 43.51 18.95 22.14
N ILE A 34 42.94 17.79 21.79
CA ILE A 34 43.01 16.55 22.57
C ILE A 34 43.76 15.47 21.79
N THR A 35 44.50 14.62 22.49
CA THR A 35 45.29 13.54 21.89
C THR A 35 44.49 12.24 21.70
N THR A 36 43.27 12.16 22.23
CA THR A 36 42.44 10.94 22.31
C THR A 36 41.22 10.96 21.37
N HIS A 37 41.25 11.76 20.29
CA HIS A 37 40.17 11.84 19.29
C HIS A 37 39.71 10.47 18.80
N SER A 38 40.66 9.61 18.46
CA SER A 38 40.37 8.28 17.93
C SER A 38 39.61 7.38 18.91
N ALA A 39 39.80 7.56 20.22
CA ALA A 39 39.13 6.79 21.27
C ALA A 39 37.71 7.29 21.55
N LEU A 40 37.46 8.60 21.42
CA LEU A 40 36.16 9.23 21.73
C LEU A 40 35.23 9.35 20.51
N LEU A 41 35.78 9.26 19.30
CA LEU A 41 35.01 9.36 18.06
C LEU A 41 33.86 8.35 17.97
N PRO A 42 34.01 7.06 18.37
CA PRO A 42 32.90 6.11 18.35
C PRO A 42 31.72 6.53 19.23
N ASP A 43 31.98 7.18 20.37
CA ASP A 43 30.92 7.63 21.29
C ASP A 43 30.17 8.83 20.71
N LEU A 44 30.89 9.80 20.15
CA LEU A 44 30.29 10.93 19.42
C LEU A 44 29.43 10.45 18.25
N ALA A 45 29.99 9.55 17.43
CA ALA A 45 29.32 8.94 16.30
C ALA A 45 28.04 8.19 16.72
N THR A 46 28.08 7.45 17.83
CA THR A 46 26.92 6.74 18.38
C THR A 46 25.83 7.73 18.83
N GLY A 47 26.21 8.82 19.50
CA GLY A 47 25.27 9.87 19.90
C GLY A 47 24.58 10.53 18.71
N ILE A 48 25.36 10.92 17.70
CA ILE A 48 24.86 11.52 16.46
C ILE A 48 23.93 10.55 15.73
N ASN A 49 24.33 9.28 15.58
CA ASN A 49 23.51 8.25 14.94
C ASN A 49 22.17 8.07 15.68
N SER A 50 22.18 8.12 17.01
CA SER A 50 20.94 8.07 17.81
C SER A 50 20.02 9.27 17.53
N CYS A 51 20.58 10.47 17.41
CA CYS A 51 19.81 11.67 17.06
C CYS A 51 19.23 11.59 15.64
N LEU A 52 20.00 11.10 14.67
CA LEU A 52 19.55 10.90 13.29
C LEU A 52 18.42 9.87 13.22
N GLN A 53 18.55 8.73 13.90
CA GLN A 53 17.49 7.74 14.00
C GLN A 53 16.21 8.31 14.63
N HIS A 54 16.35 9.17 15.64
CA HIS A 54 15.19 9.86 16.21
C HIS A 54 14.51 10.77 15.18
N TYR A 55 15.28 11.54 14.41
CA TYR A 55 14.74 12.37 13.32
C TYR A 55 14.01 11.54 12.26
N ILE A 56 14.62 10.43 11.83
CA ILE A 56 14.01 9.49 10.86
C ILE A 56 12.71 8.91 11.40
N SER A 57 12.66 8.57 12.70
CA SER A 57 11.44 8.12 13.36
C SER A 57 10.36 9.20 13.35
N MET A 58 10.70 10.45 13.66
CA MET A 58 9.77 11.59 13.60
C MET A 58 9.28 11.88 12.18
N ALA A 59 10.10 11.65 11.16
CA ALA A 59 9.69 11.79 9.76
C ALA A 59 8.58 10.81 9.37
N LYS A 60 8.52 9.63 10.01
CA LYS A 60 7.47 8.62 9.79
C LYS A 60 6.25 8.83 10.69
N PHE A 61 6.44 9.51 11.82
CA PHE A 61 5.42 9.64 12.85
C PHE A 61 4.11 10.21 12.29
N GLY A 62 3.00 9.54 12.63
CA GLY A 62 1.64 9.90 12.21
C GLY A 62 1.24 9.51 10.79
N CYS A 63 2.15 8.96 9.97
CA CYS A 63 1.83 8.60 8.57
C CYS A 63 0.98 7.33 8.44
N GLY A 64 0.69 6.63 9.55
CA GLY A 64 -0.10 5.40 9.55
C GLY A 64 0.65 4.20 8.99
N THR A 65 -0.06 3.09 8.90
CA THR A 65 0.37 1.81 8.33
C THR A 65 -0.77 1.26 7.47
N GLN A 66 -0.57 0.12 6.80
CA GLN A 66 -1.63 -0.57 6.07
C GLN A 66 -2.92 -0.73 6.90
N SER A 67 -2.81 -1.14 8.17
CA SER A 67 -3.97 -1.32 9.07
C SER A 67 -4.68 -0.01 9.45
N THR A 68 -4.07 1.15 9.19
CA THR A 68 -4.69 2.46 9.43
C THR A 68 -5.72 2.79 8.35
N TYR A 69 -5.45 2.40 7.11
CA TYR A 69 -6.23 2.83 5.95
C TYR A 69 -7.09 1.71 5.36
N VAL A 70 -6.60 0.47 5.35
CA VAL A 70 -7.30 -0.65 4.70
C VAL A 70 -8.60 -0.97 5.47
N PRO A 71 -9.76 -1.00 4.79
CA PRO A 71 -11.03 -1.35 5.40
C PRO A 71 -11.03 -2.75 6.01
N THR A 72 -11.73 -2.92 7.13
CA THR A 72 -11.92 -4.25 7.71
C THR A 72 -12.82 -5.09 6.81
N MET A 73 -12.45 -6.36 6.60
CA MET A 73 -13.25 -7.27 5.80
C MET A 73 -14.66 -7.44 6.39
N PRO A 74 -15.72 -7.28 5.58
CA PRO A 74 -17.07 -7.48 6.04
C PRO A 74 -17.30 -8.98 6.33
N PRO A 75 -18.22 -9.29 7.25
CA PRO A 75 -18.64 -10.67 7.51
C PRO A 75 -19.24 -11.31 6.25
N LEU A 76 -19.10 -12.63 6.15
CA LEU A 76 -19.57 -13.40 5.00
C LEU A 76 -21.09 -13.35 4.91
N THR A 77 -21.58 -12.97 3.73
CA THR A 77 -23.00 -12.99 3.36
C THR A 77 -23.15 -13.73 2.04
N ARG A 78 -24.38 -14.10 1.69
CA ARG A 78 -24.69 -14.66 0.36
C ARG A 78 -25.60 -13.72 -0.41
N CYS A 79 -25.47 -13.68 -1.73
CA CYS A 79 -26.37 -12.90 -2.57
C CYS A 79 -27.85 -13.29 -2.36
N SER A 80 -28.70 -12.27 -2.31
CA SER A 80 -30.15 -12.45 -2.49
C SER A 80 -30.49 -12.07 -3.92
N ARG A 81 -30.98 -13.01 -4.74
CA ARG A 81 -31.56 -12.66 -6.04
C ARG A 81 -32.65 -11.61 -5.80
N ARG A 82 -32.38 -10.35 -6.17
CA ARG A 82 -33.42 -9.32 -6.18
C ARG A 82 -34.37 -9.73 -7.29
N SER A 83 -35.61 -10.07 -6.94
CA SER A 83 -36.68 -10.18 -7.92
C SER A 83 -36.68 -8.90 -8.75
N LYS A 84 -36.64 -8.99 -10.09
CA LYS A 84 -36.75 -7.86 -11.03
C LYS A 84 -38.15 -7.20 -11.00
N LEU A 85 -38.75 -7.06 -9.83
CA LEU A 85 -39.88 -6.18 -9.62
C LEU A 85 -39.31 -4.79 -9.36
N PRO A 86 -39.76 -3.73 -10.05
CA PRO A 86 -39.34 -2.38 -9.76
C PRO A 86 -39.82 -2.05 -8.34
N SER A 87 -38.93 -2.19 -7.35
CA SER A 87 -39.23 -1.79 -5.98
C SER A 87 -39.41 -0.28 -5.96
N VAL A 88 -40.68 0.13 -5.96
CA VAL A 88 -41.18 1.49 -5.69
C VAL A 88 -40.76 1.99 -4.29
N PHE A 89 -40.11 1.13 -3.48
CA PHE A 89 -39.45 1.53 -2.24
C PHE A 89 -37.93 1.48 -2.41
N LYS A 90 -37.38 2.42 -3.19
CA LYS A 90 -36.01 2.91 -2.95
C LYS A 90 -36.02 3.63 -1.61
N LYS A 91 -35.97 2.89 -0.51
CA LYS A 91 -35.46 3.46 0.74
C LYS A 91 -34.01 3.80 0.41
N LYS A 92 -33.75 5.09 0.15
CA LYS A 92 -32.40 5.65 0.18
C LYS A 92 -31.85 5.26 1.54
N GLU A 93 -31.13 4.16 1.62
CA GLU A 93 -30.11 3.99 2.64
C GLU A 93 -29.23 5.22 2.43
N LYS A 94 -29.37 6.17 3.36
CA LYS A 94 -28.51 7.32 3.41
C LYS A 94 -27.12 6.73 3.60
N VAL A 95 -26.33 6.72 2.53
CA VAL A 95 -24.88 6.69 2.62
C VAL A 95 -24.55 7.69 3.74
N PRO A 96 -23.87 7.28 4.82
CA PRO A 96 -23.52 8.21 5.86
C PRO A 96 -22.68 9.31 5.20
N LYS A 97 -23.27 10.51 5.06
CA LYS A 97 -22.52 11.72 4.69
C LYS A 97 -21.64 12.08 5.87
N LYS A 98 -20.44 11.52 5.87
CA LYS A 98 -19.22 11.94 6.58
C LYS A 98 -18.08 11.46 5.67
N SER A 99 -17.21 12.27 5.11
CA SER A 99 -16.84 13.66 5.36
C SER A 99 -16.27 14.23 4.05
N GLN A 100 -16.51 15.52 3.81
CA GLN A 100 -15.90 16.38 2.78
C GLN A 100 -15.10 15.67 1.67
N ALA A 101 -15.71 15.59 0.49
CA ALA A 101 -14.94 15.60 -0.75
C ALA A 101 -13.95 16.76 -0.65
N GLY A 102 -12.67 16.41 -0.47
CA GLY A 102 -11.58 17.35 -0.54
C GLY A 102 -11.62 17.91 -1.94
N THR A 103 -12.06 19.16 -2.05
CA THR A 103 -11.73 19.97 -3.21
C THR A 103 -10.22 19.85 -3.41
N VAL A 104 -9.77 19.65 -4.64
CA VAL A 104 -8.35 19.67 -5.06
C VAL A 104 -7.63 20.96 -4.62
N ASN A 105 -8.37 21.94 -4.06
CA ASN A 105 -7.83 23.08 -3.32
C ASN A 105 -7.70 22.78 -1.82
N GLY A 106 -6.50 22.30 -1.48
CA GLY A 106 -5.79 22.36 -0.20
C GLY A 106 -6.56 22.80 1.05
N ASN A 107 -6.72 21.86 1.96
CA ASN A 107 -6.47 22.21 3.36
C ASN A 107 -4.95 22.40 3.46
N GLU A 108 -4.45 23.64 3.30
CA GLU A 108 -3.01 23.96 3.34
C GLU A 108 -2.32 23.55 4.66
N ASN A 109 -3.11 23.08 5.64
CA ASN A 109 -2.69 22.59 6.95
C ASN A 109 -2.76 21.05 7.11
N ASP A 110 -3.06 20.27 6.07
CA ASP A 110 -2.96 18.80 6.19
C ASP A 110 -1.48 18.38 6.18
N SER A 111 -0.94 18.14 7.38
CA SER A 111 0.45 17.70 7.57
C SER A 111 0.74 16.29 7.04
N PHE A 112 -0.30 15.60 6.55
CA PHE A 112 -0.26 14.26 5.97
C PHE A 112 -0.85 14.19 4.55
N GLY A 113 -1.09 15.33 3.88
CA GLY A 113 -1.49 15.34 2.48
C GLY A 113 -0.45 14.64 1.59
N THR A 114 -0.86 14.15 0.43
CA THR A 114 0.04 13.42 -0.48
C THR A 114 1.34 14.19 -0.79
N PRO A 115 1.32 15.50 -1.09
CA PRO A 115 2.55 16.27 -1.27
C PRO A 115 3.45 16.32 -0.02
N GLN A 116 2.86 16.37 1.18
CA GLN A 116 3.58 16.36 2.46
C GLN A 116 4.21 14.99 2.74
N MET A 117 3.52 13.88 2.39
CA MET A 117 4.09 12.55 2.46
C MET A 117 5.27 12.38 1.48
N CYS A 118 5.11 12.88 0.24
CA CYS A 118 6.19 12.94 -0.75
C CYS A 118 7.39 13.75 -0.23
N CYS A 119 7.15 14.88 0.44
CA CYS A 119 8.20 15.69 1.06
C CYS A 119 8.97 14.91 2.14
N ARG A 120 8.30 14.08 2.95
CA ARG A 120 8.95 13.21 3.95
C ARG A 120 9.80 12.12 3.27
N ILE A 121 9.31 11.51 2.19
CA ILE A 121 10.06 10.53 1.39
C ILE A 121 11.34 11.16 0.84
N ASN A 122 11.22 12.32 0.19
CA ASN A 122 12.36 13.07 -0.35
C ASN A 122 13.36 13.43 0.76
N THR A 123 12.86 13.77 1.95
CA THR A 123 13.70 14.09 3.11
C THR A 123 14.57 12.91 3.55
N LEU A 124 14.00 11.71 3.62
CA LEU A 124 14.77 10.51 3.98
C LEU A 124 15.76 10.11 2.87
N ASN A 125 15.37 10.25 1.61
CA ASN A 125 16.29 10.03 0.48
C ASN A 125 17.45 11.04 0.48
N TYR A 126 17.19 12.30 0.81
CA TYR A 126 18.22 13.32 0.96
C TYR A 126 19.20 12.97 2.08
N ILE A 127 18.68 12.70 3.29
CA ILE A 127 19.52 12.30 4.43
C ILE A 127 20.36 11.07 4.10
N GLN A 128 19.77 10.04 3.49
CA GLN A 128 20.50 8.84 3.10
C GLN A 128 21.69 9.16 2.17
N ASN A 129 21.50 10.03 1.17
CA ASN A 129 22.57 10.42 0.25
C ASN A 129 23.68 11.19 0.98
N GLU A 130 23.32 12.13 1.86
CA GLU A 130 24.28 12.95 2.60
C GLU A 130 25.07 12.15 3.64
N LEU A 131 24.44 11.21 4.34
CA LEU A 131 25.15 10.32 5.28
C LEU A 131 26.24 9.49 4.60
N ASN A 132 26.01 9.06 3.35
CA ASN A 132 27.03 8.36 2.57
C ASN A 132 28.21 9.26 2.18
N VAL A 133 27.98 10.56 2.02
CA VAL A 133 29.02 11.55 1.74
C VAL A 133 29.83 11.87 3.00
N LEU A 134 29.14 12.15 4.11
CA LEU A 134 29.75 12.41 5.42
C LEU A 134 30.66 11.26 5.86
N ALA A 135 30.17 10.01 5.78
CA ALA A 135 30.96 8.82 6.10
C ALA A 135 32.30 8.79 5.36
N LYS A 136 32.30 9.05 4.04
CA LYS A 136 33.50 9.00 3.21
C LYS A 136 34.48 10.12 3.53
N ARG A 137 33.98 11.33 3.80
CA ARG A 137 34.81 12.48 4.12
C ARG A 137 35.52 12.27 5.46
N ASP A 138 34.80 11.84 6.49
CA ASP A 138 35.38 11.69 7.83
C ASP A 138 36.42 10.54 7.87
N ILE A 139 36.18 9.46 7.13
CA ILE A 139 37.19 8.41 6.89
C ILE A 139 38.48 9.00 6.31
N THR A 140 38.37 9.92 5.35
CA THR A 140 39.53 10.59 4.74
C THR A 140 40.30 11.42 5.76
N HIS A 141 39.61 12.15 6.63
CA HIS A 141 40.25 12.91 7.73
C HIS A 141 40.99 11.99 8.72
N LEU A 142 40.42 10.82 9.04
CA LEU A 142 41.06 9.84 9.93
C LEU A 142 42.33 9.24 9.33
N PHE A 143 42.34 8.95 8.03
CA PHE A 143 43.54 8.48 7.34
C PHE A 143 44.64 9.54 7.27
N SER A 144 44.27 10.81 7.07
CA SER A 144 45.24 11.92 7.09
C SER A 144 45.86 12.15 8.47
N SER A 145 45.14 11.79 9.55
CA SER A 145 45.58 11.96 10.94
C SER A 145 46.38 10.78 11.51
N GLY A 146 46.67 9.74 10.72
CA GLY A 146 47.45 8.57 11.15
C GLY A 146 46.68 7.60 12.07
N THR A 147 45.35 7.56 11.97
CA THR A 147 44.49 6.75 12.85
C THR A 147 44.49 5.25 12.47
N ASN A 148 44.35 4.35 13.46
CA ASN A 148 44.31 2.89 13.28
C ASN A 148 43.24 2.43 12.27
N GLN A 149 43.57 1.41 11.46
CA GLN A 149 42.67 0.81 10.46
C GLN A 149 41.35 0.27 11.07
N ASP A 150 41.38 -0.27 12.29
CA ASP A 150 40.19 -0.77 12.98
C ASP A 150 39.17 0.34 13.29
N ILE A 151 39.65 1.57 13.53
CA ILE A 151 38.80 2.73 13.82
C ILE A 151 38.21 3.28 12.52
N ALA A 152 38.99 3.30 11.44
CA ALA A 152 38.49 3.67 10.11
C ALA A 152 37.40 2.70 9.63
N GLY A 153 37.58 1.38 9.81
CA GLY A 153 36.57 0.38 9.49
C GLY A 153 35.32 0.46 10.37
N ARG A 154 35.45 0.92 11.62
CA ARG A 154 34.29 1.24 12.48
C ARG A 154 33.56 2.49 11.99
N MET A 155 34.29 3.52 11.55
CA MET A 155 33.74 4.77 11.02
C MET A 155 32.99 4.57 9.70
N GLU A 156 33.47 3.67 8.84
CA GLU A 156 32.77 3.25 7.63
C GLU A 156 31.35 2.74 7.92
N LYS A 157 31.16 2.12 9.09
CA LYS A 157 29.89 1.55 9.52
C LYS A 157 29.07 2.47 10.43
N VAL A 158 29.58 3.65 10.78
CA VAL A 158 28.93 4.54 11.76
C VAL A 158 27.53 4.95 11.33
N PHE A 159 27.37 5.31 10.05
CA PHE A 159 26.08 5.74 9.52
C PHE A 159 25.30 4.62 8.84
N GLU A 160 25.83 3.39 8.80
CA GLU A 160 25.17 2.24 8.16
C GLU A 160 23.77 2.01 8.75
N PHE A 161 23.64 2.11 10.08
CA PHE A 161 22.35 1.97 10.75
C PHE A 161 21.36 3.11 10.43
N SER A 162 21.82 4.36 10.36
CA SER A 162 20.95 5.48 9.97
C SER A 162 20.57 5.42 8.50
N ALA A 163 21.49 5.01 7.62
CA ALA A 163 21.22 4.81 6.21
C ALA A 163 20.20 3.68 5.98
N ALA A 164 20.34 2.55 6.69
CA ALA A 164 19.36 1.47 6.68
C ALA A 164 17.99 1.93 7.21
N ALA A 165 17.97 2.69 8.31
CA ALA A 165 16.73 3.26 8.85
C ALA A 165 16.06 4.24 7.86
N CYS A 166 16.83 4.97 7.05
CA CYS A 166 16.28 5.78 5.96
C CYS A 166 15.63 4.91 4.88
N VAL A 167 16.27 3.82 4.45
CA VAL A 167 15.70 2.88 3.46
C VAL A 167 14.38 2.29 3.95
N GLU A 168 14.36 1.77 5.18
CA GLU A 168 13.14 1.24 5.80
C GLU A 168 12.08 2.32 5.93
N GLY A 169 12.49 3.55 6.27
CA GLY A 169 11.57 4.67 6.39
C GLY A 169 10.98 5.13 5.08
N ILE A 170 11.76 5.13 4.00
CA ILE A 170 11.28 5.39 2.64
C ILE A 170 10.25 4.32 2.27
N GLN A 171 10.56 3.04 2.47
CA GLN A 171 9.63 1.95 2.17
C GLN A 171 8.30 2.11 2.93
N HIS A 172 8.36 2.36 4.25
CA HIS A 172 7.15 2.59 5.06
C HIS A 172 6.35 3.79 4.56
N LEU A 173 7.01 4.91 4.24
CA LEU A 173 6.31 6.09 3.71
C LEU A 173 5.70 5.84 2.33
N CYS A 174 6.35 5.07 1.45
CA CYS A 174 5.79 4.64 0.16
C CYS A 174 4.50 3.84 0.37
N GLU A 175 4.54 2.82 1.24
CA GLU A 175 3.38 1.99 1.60
C GLU A 175 2.25 2.80 2.21
N ALA A 176 2.57 3.69 3.15
CA ALA A 176 1.59 4.55 3.80
C ALA A 176 0.95 5.52 2.80
N THR A 177 1.74 6.10 1.89
CA THR A 177 1.23 7.02 0.85
C THR A 177 0.28 6.29 -0.08
N ALA A 178 0.68 5.10 -0.56
CA ALA A 178 -0.14 4.27 -1.43
C ALA A 178 -1.48 3.88 -0.76
N ASN A 179 -1.42 3.36 0.47
CA ASN A 179 -2.62 2.98 1.22
C ASN A 179 -3.55 4.17 1.48
N LYS A 180 -3.01 5.34 1.83
CA LYS A 180 -3.80 6.57 2.00
C LYS A 180 -4.49 6.98 0.70
N VAL A 181 -3.74 7.07 -0.41
CA VAL A 181 -4.29 7.46 -1.71
C VAL A 181 -5.44 6.53 -2.10
N ILE A 182 -5.24 5.21 -2.02
CA ILE A 182 -6.24 4.24 -2.49
C ILE A 182 -7.44 4.10 -1.54
N PHE A 183 -7.21 3.95 -0.23
CA PHE A 183 -8.26 3.57 0.71
C PHE A 183 -8.84 4.72 1.54
N GLN A 184 -8.18 5.87 1.58
CA GLN A 184 -8.71 7.06 2.23
C GLN A 184 -9.16 8.10 1.20
N ASP A 185 -8.28 8.52 0.30
CA ASP A 185 -8.56 9.63 -0.60
C ASP A 185 -9.51 9.20 -1.73
N LEU A 186 -9.18 8.09 -2.41
CA LEU A 186 -9.95 7.53 -3.53
C LEU A 186 -11.02 6.50 -3.09
N SER A 187 -11.20 6.32 -1.78
CA SER A 187 -12.10 5.32 -1.19
C SER A 187 -13.52 5.38 -1.78
N HIS A 188 -14.02 6.59 -2.02
CA HIS A 188 -15.37 6.84 -2.50
C HIS A 188 -15.62 6.41 -3.96
N PHE A 189 -14.59 6.42 -4.81
CA PHE A 189 -14.66 5.87 -6.16
C PHE A 189 -14.36 4.37 -6.16
N PHE A 190 -13.53 3.93 -5.24
CA PHE A 190 -12.98 2.58 -5.22
C PHE A 190 -13.72 1.65 -4.26
N TRP A 191 -13.41 1.71 -2.96
CA TRP A 191 -14.00 0.85 -1.94
C TRP A 191 -15.52 1.03 -1.75
N ASP A 192 -16.01 2.27 -1.81
CA ASP A 192 -17.43 2.62 -1.64
C ASP A 192 -18.15 2.87 -2.98
N GLY A 193 -17.47 2.71 -4.12
CA GLY A 193 -18.01 3.05 -5.44
C GLY A 193 -18.02 1.89 -6.42
N LEU A 194 -16.88 1.22 -6.60
CA LEU A 194 -16.66 0.24 -7.66
C LEU A 194 -17.61 -0.96 -7.54
N TYR A 195 -18.34 -1.27 -8.61
CA TYR A 195 -19.29 -2.37 -8.76
C TYR A 195 -20.48 -2.40 -7.78
N ILE A 196 -20.81 -1.27 -7.15
CA ILE A 196 -21.99 -1.20 -6.30
C ILE A 196 -23.27 -1.21 -7.15
N GLY A 197 -24.12 -2.22 -6.92
CA GLY A 197 -25.38 -2.37 -7.64
C GLY A 197 -25.21 -3.15 -8.94
N GLU A 198 -24.87 -2.47 -10.03
CA GLU A 198 -24.70 -3.09 -11.35
C GLU A 198 -23.32 -2.76 -11.91
N VAL A 199 -22.55 -3.81 -12.24
CA VAL A 199 -21.15 -3.72 -12.68
C VAL A 199 -20.98 -2.77 -13.87
N SER A 200 -21.86 -2.88 -14.86
CA SER A 200 -21.88 -2.04 -16.07
C SER A 200 -22.07 -0.54 -15.80
N SER A 201 -22.68 -0.16 -14.68
CA SER A 201 -23.03 1.23 -14.35
C SER A 201 -22.04 1.89 -13.39
N THR A 202 -21.24 1.12 -12.68
CA THR A 202 -20.27 1.60 -11.68
C THR A 202 -18.92 0.95 -11.93
N ARG A 203 -18.35 1.26 -13.10
CA ARG A 203 -17.04 0.77 -13.57
C ARG A 203 -15.87 1.53 -12.95
N ILE A 204 -14.67 1.09 -13.26
CA ILE A 204 -13.41 1.61 -12.73
C ILE A 204 -13.02 3.01 -13.23
N ASP A 205 -13.57 3.51 -14.34
CA ASP A 205 -13.12 4.75 -15.00
C ASP A 205 -13.01 5.97 -14.07
N PRO A 206 -13.98 6.29 -13.19
CA PRO A 206 -13.87 7.44 -12.30
C PRO A 206 -12.70 7.33 -11.31
N PHE A 207 -12.40 6.10 -10.87
CA PHE A 207 -11.25 5.85 -10.01
C PHE A 207 -9.95 6.02 -10.79
N LEU A 208 -9.86 5.54 -12.04
CA LEU A 208 -8.65 5.68 -12.86
C LEU A 208 -8.33 7.14 -13.17
N GLN A 209 -9.35 7.96 -13.48
CA GLN A 209 -9.17 9.39 -13.76
C GLN A 209 -8.55 10.14 -12.58
N GLU A 210 -9.05 9.89 -11.37
CA GLU A 210 -8.53 10.54 -10.17
C GLU A 210 -7.17 9.95 -9.77
N LEU A 211 -6.98 8.63 -9.92
CA LEU A 211 -5.70 7.99 -9.67
C LEU A 211 -4.59 8.57 -10.57
N ASP A 212 -4.88 8.83 -11.84
CA ASP A 212 -3.95 9.47 -12.79
C ASP A 212 -3.49 10.85 -12.26
N HIS A 213 -4.42 11.66 -11.75
CA HIS A 213 -4.07 12.95 -11.14
C HIS A 213 -3.15 12.79 -9.91
N TYR A 214 -3.41 11.80 -9.06
CA TYR A 214 -2.53 11.50 -7.92
C TYR A 214 -1.14 11.01 -8.38
N LEU A 215 -1.08 10.20 -9.44
CA LEU A 215 0.18 9.75 -10.03
C LEU A 215 0.98 10.92 -10.61
N GLU A 216 0.31 11.89 -11.25
CA GLU A 216 0.93 13.12 -11.72
C GLU A 216 1.52 13.92 -10.54
N VAL A 217 0.73 14.14 -9.48
CA VAL A 217 1.19 14.85 -8.26
C VAL A 217 2.40 14.15 -7.62
N ILE A 218 2.38 12.81 -7.53
CA ILE A 218 3.51 12.02 -7.01
C ILE A 218 4.71 12.17 -7.93
N SER A 219 4.52 12.04 -9.24
CA SER A 219 5.57 12.12 -10.25
C SER A 219 6.30 13.47 -10.20
N ILE A 220 5.53 14.57 -10.13
CA ILE A 220 6.12 15.90 -10.03
C ILE A 220 6.78 16.10 -8.67
N THR A 221 6.25 15.57 -7.56
CA THR A 221 6.71 15.94 -6.21
C THR A 221 7.89 15.09 -5.72
N VAL A 222 7.90 13.80 -6.03
CA VAL A 222 8.89 12.83 -5.55
C VAL A 222 10.16 12.87 -6.40
N HIS A 223 11.31 12.75 -5.73
CA HIS A 223 12.63 12.71 -6.36
C HIS A 223 12.80 11.45 -7.24
N ASP A 224 13.45 11.59 -8.40
CA ASP A 224 13.58 10.54 -9.43
C ASP A 224 13.99 9.16 -8.86
N LYS A 225 15.03 9.13 -8.01
CA LYS A 225 15.55 7.90 -7.37
C LYS A 225 14.52 7.06 -6.61
N VAL A 226 13.47 7.68 -6.09
CA VAL A 226 12.44 7.02 -5.26
C VAL A 226 11.05 7.06 -5.90
N ARG A 227 10.86 7.79 -7.00
CA ARG A 227 9.58 7.90 -7.71
C ARG A 227 9.04 6.54 -8.13
N THR A 228 9.87 5.72 -8.79
CA THR A 228 9.48 4.38 -9.25
C THR A 228 9.01 3.50 -8.09
N GLN A 229 9.66 3.60 -6.93
CA GLN A 229 9.27 2.84 -5.73
C GLN A 229 7.88 3.26 -5.22
N VAL A 230 7.59 4.56 -5.15
CA VAL A 230 6.27 5.06 -4.72
C VAL A 230 5.17 4.62 -5.70
N ILE A 231 5.38 4.81 -7.00
CA ILE A 231 4.40 4.43 -8.03
C ILE A 231 4.15 2.91 -8.04
N THR A 232 5.22 2.12 -7.87
CA THR A 232 5.11 0.65 -7.75
C THR A 232 4.25 0.26 -6.55
N GLU A 233 4.39 0.96 -5.42
CA GLU A 233 3.59 0.67 -4.24
C GLU A 233 2.12 1.09 -4.41
N VAL A 234 1.85 2.21 -5.08
CA VAL A 234 0.48 2.62 -5.48
C VAL A 234 -0.15 1.56 -6.38
N MET A 235 0.59 1.01 -7.35
CA MET A 235 0.13 -0.08 -8.21
C MET A 235 -0.23 -1.33 -7.41
N LYS A 236 0.68 -1.79 -6.55
CA LYS A 236 0.48 -2.99 -5.73
C LYS A 236 -0.76 -2.86 -4.84
N VAL A 237 -0.90 -1.73 -4.16
CA VAL A 237 -2.07 -1.44 -3.32
C VAL A 237 -3.36 -1.34 -4.16
N SER A 238 -3.30 -0.81 -5.38
CA SER A 238 -4.44 -0.78 -6.30
C SER A 238 -4.89 -2.19 -6.72
N PHE A 239 -3.95 -3.08 -7.02
CA PHE A 239 -4.26 -4.47 -7.40
C PHE A 239 -4.83 -5.28 -6.23
N ASP A 240 -4.21 -5.18 -5.05
CA ASP A 240 -4.73 -5.81 -3.83
C ASP A 240 -6.10 -5.23 -3.44
N GLY A 241 -6.27 -3.92 -3.62
CA GLY A 241 -7.53 -3.23 -3.43
C GLY A 241 -8.62 -3.67 -4.39
N PHE A 242 -8.28 -3.95 -5.65
CA PHE A 242 -9.22 -4.45 -6.66
C PHE A 242 -9.72 -5.84 -6.25
N LEU A 243 -8.82 -6.72 -5.80
CA LEU A 243 -9.21 -8.01 -5.22
C LEU A 243 -10.05 -7.86 -3.95
N MET A 244 -9.73 -6.89 -3.09
CA MET A 244 -10.53 -6.59 -1.91
C MET A 244 -11.95 -6.16 -2.27
N VAL A 245 -12.13 -5.35 -3.32
CA VAL A 245 -13.46 -5.00 -3.84
C VAL A 245 -14.23 -6.24 -4.28
N LEU A 246 -13.58 -7.14 -5.03
CA LEU A 246 -14.21 -8.35 -5.58
C LEU A 246 -14.51 -9.43 -4.54
N LEU A 247 -13.61 -9.63 -3.56
CA LEU A 247 -13.66 -10.75 -2.60
C LEU A 247 -14.10 -10.31 -1.20
N ALA A 248 -14.07 -9.01 -0.91
CA ALA A 248 -14.37 -8.48 0.41
C ALA A 248 -15.17 -7.16 0.35
N GLY A 249 -15.77 -6.79 -0.78
CA GLY A 249 -16.46 -5.50 -0.91
C GLY A 249 -17.85 -5.41 -0.27
N GLY A 250 -18.38 -6.48 0.33
CA GLY A 250 -19.62 -6.47 1.08
C GLY A 250 -20.92 -6.55 0.25
N PRO A 251 -22.09 -6.64 0.93
CA PRO A 251 -23.38 -7.01 0.31
C PRO A 251 -23.91 -6.18 -0.88
N PRO A 252 -23.49 -4.91 -1.11
CA PRO A 252 -23.94 -4.15 -2.28
C PRO A 252 -23.44 -4.67 -3.63
N ARG A 253 -22.43 -5.56 -3.63
CA ARG A 253 -21.82 -6.15 -4.83
C ARG A 253 -22.36 -7.54 -5.08
N ALA A 254 -22.68 -7.85 -6.33
CA ALA A 254 -23.14 -9.16 -6.74
C ALA A 254 -22.79 -9.38 -8.23
N PHE A 255 -22.04 -10.44 -8.53
CA PHE A 255 -21.45 -10.68 -9.85
C PHE A 255 -22.12 -11.88 -10.54
N THR A 256 -22.49 -11.69 -11.79
CA THR A 256 -22.93 -12.73 -12.72
C THR A 256 -21.74 -13.26 -13.53
N LEU A 257 -21.96 -14.26 -14.39
CA LEU A 257 -20.91 -14.73 -15.31
C LEU A 257 -20.64 -13.71 -16.42
N GLN A 258 -21.65 -12.95 -16.85
CA GLN A 258 -21.48 -11.91 -17.89
C GLN A 258 -20.61 -10.75 -17.42
N ASP A 259 -20.60 -10.47 -16.12
CA ASP A 259 -19.80 -9.38 -15.55
C ASP A 259 -18.29 -9.64 -15.65
N TYR A 260 -17.87 -10.90 -15.88
CA TYR A 260 -16.44 -11.25 -16.01
C TYR A 260 -15.74 -10.43 -17.09
N GLU A 261 -16.34 -10.26 -18.27
CA GLU A 261 -15.74 -9.52 -19.39
C GLU A 261 -15.46 -8.06 -19.02
N ILE A 262 -16.40 -7.44 -18.29
CA ILE A 262 -16.27 -6.06 -17.81
C ILE A 262 -15.18 -5.95 -16.74
N ILE A 263 -15.14 -6.90 -15.79
CA ILE A 263 -14.14 -6.91 -14.71
C ILE A 263 -12.73 -7.13 -15.27
N ASP A 264 -12.59 -8.01 -16.26
CA ASP A 264 -11.32 -8.29 -16.93
C ASP A 264 -10.83 -7.06 -17.72
N GLU A 265 -11.73 -6.42 -18.46
CA GLU A 265 -11.44 -5.16 -19.17
C GLU A 265 -11.05 -4.03 -18.19
N ASP A 266 -11.80 -3.85 -17.09
CA ASP A 266 -11.49 -2.86 -16.05
C ASP A 266 -10.10 -3.10 -15.41
N PHE A 267 -9.71 -4.37 -15.23
CA PHE A 267 -8.38 -4.69 -14.73
C PHE A 267 -7.29 -4.37 -15.75
N ASN A 268 -7.53 -4.60 -17.04
CA ASN A 268 -6.60 -4.22 -18.11
C ASN A 268 -6.41 -2.69 -18.16
N PHE A 269 -7.49 -1.90 -18.03
CA PHE A 269 -7.39 -0.44 -17.93
C PHE A 269 -6.57 0.01 -16.72
N LEU A 270 -6.70 -0.68 -15.58
CA LEU A 270 -5.88 -0.41 -14.41
C LEU A 270 -4.39 -0.72 -14.66
N THR A 271 -4.06 -1.82 -15.34
CA THR A 271 -2.66 -2.12 -15.69
C THR A 271 -2.10 -1.15 -16.71
N ASP A 272 -2.92 -0.74 -17.69
CA ASP A 272 -2.53 0.18 -18.76
C ASP A 272 -2.22 1.58 -18.21
N LEU A 273 -2.93 2.03 -17.18
CA LEU A 273 -2.65 3.29 -16.48
C LEU A 273 -1.20 3.32 -15.95
N PHE A 274 -0.74 2.24 -15.31
CA PHE A 274 0.63 2.17 -14.79
C PHE A 274 1.69 1.97 -15.86
N TRP A 275 1.32 1.35 -16.99
CA TRP A 275 2.22 1.23 -18.14
C TRP A 275 2.38 2.56 -18.89
N SER A 276 1.31 3.36 -18.97
CA SER A 276 1.29 4.71 -19.55
C SER A 276 1.95 4.78 -20.94
N ASN A 277 1.57 3.89 -21.85
CA ASN A 277 2.13 3.80 -23.21
C ASN A 277 3.66 3.63 -23.28
N GLY A 278 4.28 3.10 -22.22
CA GLY A 278 5.73 2.90 -22.12
C GLY A 278 6.47 4.00 -21.35
N ASP A 279 5.79 5.09 -20.99
CA ASP A 279 6.37 6.18 -20.19
C ASP A 279 6.26 5.94 -18.67
N GLY A 280 5.54 4.88 -18.25
CA GLY A 280 5.29 4.53 -16.86
C GLY A 280 6.23 3.47 -16.29
N LEU A 281 5.66 2.49 -15.57
CA LEU A 281 6.40 1.37 -14.99
C LEU A 281 6.79 0.33 -16.07
N PRO A 282 7.89 -0.43 -15.86
CA PRO A 282 8.27 -1.52 -16.76
C PRO A 282 7.17 -2.59 -16.85
N ALA A 283 6.86 -3.05 -18.07
CA ALA A 283 5.82 -4.06 -18.30
C ALA A 283 6.06 -5.37 -17.52
N GLU A 284 7.32 -5.80 -17.39
CA GLU A 284 7.71 -7.00 -16.60
C GLU A 284 7.33 -6.87 -15.11
N LEU A 285 7.49 -5.65 -14.56
CA LEU A 285 7.15 -5.36 -13.16
C LEU A 285 5.62 -5.38 -12.96
N ILE A 286 4.88 -4.78 -13.90
CA ILE A 286 3.42 -4.80 -13.89
C ILE A 286 2.92 -6.24 -13.98
N GLU A 287 3.47 -7.03 -14.90
CA GLU A 287 3.10 -8.43 -15.09
C GLU A 287 3.28 -9.23 -13.79
N GLN A 288 4.47 -9.10 -13.17
CA GLN A 288 4.81 -9.77 -11.92
C GLN A 288 3.78 -9.52 -10.80
N PHE A 289 3.35 -8.28 -10.62
CA PHE A 289 2.39 -7.94 -9.57
C PHE A 289 0.94 -8.20 -9.96
N SER A 290 0.63 -8.19 -11.26
CA SER A 290 -0.72 -8.47 -11.79
C SER A 290 -1.08 -9.96 -11.76
N THR A 291 -0.08 -10.86 -11.72
CA THR A 291 -0.27 -12.33 -11.79
C THR A 291 -1.32 -12.82 -10.80
N LYS A 292 -1.26 -12.35 -9.54
CA LYS A 292 -2.22 -12.73 -8.49
C LYS A 292 -3.67 -12.40 -8.88
N VAL A 293 -3.91 -11.25 -9.50
CA VAL A 293 -5.26 -10.86 -9.95
C VAL A 293 -5.68 -11.70 -11.15
N LYS A 294 -4.80 -11.84 -12.14
CA LYS A 294 -5.02 -12.64 -13.35
C LYS A 294 -5.33 -14.11 -13.06
N ASP A 295 -4.72 -14.67 -12.02
CA ASP A 295 -4.98 -16.05 -11.58
C ASP A 295 -6.35 -16.23 -10.89
N ILE A 296 -6.88 -15.18 -10.27
CA ILE A 296 -8.14 -15.20 -9.52
C ILE A 296 -9.34 -14.87 -10.41
N LEU A 297 -9.18 -13.92 -11.35
CA LEU A 297 -10.28 -13.46 -12.22
C LEU A 297 -11.04 -14.61 -12.93
N PRO A 298 -10.39 -15.67 -13.44
CA PRO A 298 -11.09 -16.79 -14.07
C PRO A 298 -12.12 -17.50 -13.17
N LEU A 299 -12.00 -17.40 -11.84
CA LEU A 299 -13.03 -17.91 -10.92
C LEU A 299 -14.37 -17.20 -11.11
N PHE A 300 -14.36 -15.94 -11.54
CA PHE A 300 -15.57 -15.16 -11.82
C PHE A 300 -16.25 -15.58 -13.13
N ASN A 301 -15.57 -16.30 -14.02
CA ASN A 301 -16.15 -16.92 -15.21
C ASN A 301 -16.45 -18.41 -15.06
N THR A 302 -16.01 -19.04 -13.97
CA THR A 302 -16.30 -20.46 -13.71
C THR A 302 -17.77 -20.64 -13.36
N ASP A 303 -18.43 -21.63 -13.98
CA ASP A 303 -19.83 -21.95 -13.71
C ASP A 303 -20.05 -22.32 -12.24
N THR A 304 -21.25 -22.07 -11.72
CA THR A 304 -21.51 -22.20 -10.27
C THR A 304 -21.31 -23.63 -9.76
N ASP A 305 -21.71 -24.64 -10.53
CA ASP A 305 -21.64 -26.04 -10.09
C ASP A 305 -20.18 -26.51 -10.02
N SER A 306 -19.39 -26.23 -11.06
CA SER A 306 -17.94 -26.47 -11.07
C SER A 306 -17.22 -25.69 -9.98
N LEU A 307 -17.62 -24.44 -9.71
CA LEU A 307 -17.03 -23.63 -8.65
C LEU A 307 -17.33 -24.21 -7.25
N ILE A 308 -18.53 -24.78 -7.05
CA ILE A 308 -18.88 -25.50 -5.82
C ILE A 308 -18.06 -26.77 -5.68
N GLU A 309 -17.88 -27.57 -6.74
CA GLU A 309 -17.03 -28.77 -6.70
C GLU A 309 -15.57 -28.42 -6.43
N LYS A 310 -15.03 -27.39 -7.09
CA LYS A 310 -13.70 -26.85 -6.80
C LYS A 310 -13.57 -26.44 -5.35
N PHE A 311 -14.55 -25.72 -4.80
CA PHE A 311 -14.54 -25.33 -3.39
C PHE A 311 -14.49 -26.53 -2.44
N LYS A 312 -15.29 -27.58 -2.70
CA LYS A 312 -15.27 -28.82 -1.92
C LYS A 312 -13.90 -29.47 -1.96
N GLN A 313 -13.31 -29.60 -3.16
CA GLN A 313 -12.00 -30.20 -3.36
C GLN A 313 -10.91 -29.46 -2.56
N VAL A 314 -10.76 -28.15 -2.77
CA VAL A 314 -9.70 -27.38 -2.11
C VAL A 314 -9.88 -27.33 -0.58
N THR A 315 -11.14 -27.36 -0.11
CA THR A 315 -11.44 -27.42 1.33
C THR A 315 -11.03 -28.77 1.93
N LEU A 316 -11.29 -29.88 1.24
CA LEU A 316 -10.91 -31.22 1.69
C LEU A 316 -9.40 -31.41 1.71
N GLU A 317 -8.71 -30.92 0.68
CA GLU A 317 -7.24 -30.96 0.58
C GLU A 317 -6.59 -30.11 1.68
N SER A 318 -7.12 -28.92 1.97
CA SER A 318 -6.60 -28.01 2.99
C SER A 318 -6.94 -28.43 4.43
N CYS A 319 -8.02 -29.21 4.63
CA CYS A 319 -8.50 -29.64 5.95
C CYS A 319 -8.32 -31.15 6.21
N ALA A 320 -7.33 -31.78 5.55
CA ALA A 320 -7.04 -33.22 5.61
C ALA A 320 -6.86 -33.80 7.04
N SER A 321 -6.74 -32.97 8.07
CA SER A 321 -6.61 -33.36 9.49
C SER A 321 -7.94 -33.53 10.23
N SER A 322 -9.11 -33.21 9.65
CA SER A 322 -10.41 -33.35 10.32
C SER A 322 -11.26 -34.49 9.73
N SER A 323 -10.81 -35.73 9.92
CA SER A 323 -11.68 -36.89 9.73
C SER A 323 -12.83 -36.85 10.76
N ALA A 324 -14.05 -37.18 10.33
CA ALA A 324 -15.26 -37.40 11.14
C ALA A 324 -16.34 -36.29 11.25
N LYS A 325 -16.47 -35.33 10.31
CA LYS A 325 -17.71 -34.52 10.21
C LYS A 325 -18.27 -34.49 8.79
N SER A 326 -19.56 -34.78 8.65
CA SER A 326 -20.33 -34.75 7.40
C SER A 326 -20.50 -33.34 6.79
N LYS A 327 -19.92 -32.31 7.39
CA LYS A 327 -20.14 -30.90 7.06
C LYS A 327 -18.80 -30.23 6.72
N LEU A 328 -18.74 -29.59 5.56
CA LEU A 328 -17.57 -28.81 5.12
C LEU A 328 -17.22 -27.74 6.17
N PRO A 329 -15.97 -27.68 6.65
CA PRO A 329 -15.54 -26.65 7.58
C PRO A 329 -15.62 -25.26 6.92
N LEU A 330 -15.78 -24.21 7.75
CA LEU A 330 -15.67 -22.84 7.27
C LEU A 330 -14.17 -22.49 7.20
N PRO A 331 -13.61 -22.14 6.03
CA PRO A 331 -12.21 -21.77 5.91
C PRO A 331 -11.86 -20.53 6.74
N PRO A 332 -10.67 -20.49 7.36
CA PRO A 332 -10.18 -19.29 8.02
C PRO A 332 -10.01 -18.15 7.01
N THR A 333 -10.18 -16.90 7.47
CA THR A 333 -9.88 -15.74 6.63
C THR A 333 -8.42 -15.36 6.82
N THR A 334 -7.56 -15.76 5.88
CA THR A 334 -6.11 -15.56 5.95
C THR A 334 -5.68 -14.19 5.41
N GLY A 335 -6.54 -13.52 4.61
CA GLY A 335 -6.18 -12.29 3.90
C GLY A 335 -5.23 -12.52 2.71
N GLN A 336 -4.87 -13.77 2.43
CA GLN A 336 -4.10 -14.15 1.25
C GLN A 336 -5.07 -14.72 0.20
N TRP A 337 -5.01 -14.15 -1.00
CA TRP A 337 -5.87 -14.56 -2.11
C TRP A 337 -5.10 -15.45 -3.07
N SER A 338 -5.69 -16.61 -3.40
CA SER A 338 -5.15 -17.56 -4.38
C SER A 338 -6.30 -18.39 -4.96
N PRO A 339 -6.25 -18.81 -6.24
CA PRO A 339 -7.27 -19.66 -6.83
C PRO A 339 -7.38 -21.06 -6.21
N THR A 340 -6.37 -21.49 -5.45
CA THR A 340 -6.36 -22.77 -4.72
C THR A 340 -6.68 -22.62 -3.22
N GLU A 341 -6.86 -21.38 -2.75
CA GLU A 341 -7.14 -21.09 -1.35
C GLU A 341 -8.66 -21.15 -1.10
N PRO A 342 -9.15 -21.94 -0.11
CA PRO A 342 -10.58 -22.17 0.07
C PRO A 342 -11.41 -20.91 0.40
N ASN A 343 -10.88 -19.96 1.16
CA ASN A 343 -11.57 -18.72 1.51
C ASN A 343 -11.81 -17.82 0.28
N THR A 344 -10.89 -17.83 -0.67
CA THR A 344 -10.97 -17.10 -1.95
C THR A 344 -12.13 -17.64 -2.77
N VAL A 345 -12.17 -18.96 -2.99
CA VAL A 345 -13.26 -19.61 -3.73
C VAL A 345 -14.61 -19.41 -3.02
N LEU A 346 -14.63 -19.52 -1.69
CA LEU A 346 -15.82 -19.24 -0.89
C LEU A 346 -16.32 -17.80 -1.07
N ARG A 347 -15.42 -16.82 -1.11
CA ARG A 347 -15.76 -15.41 -1.32
C ARG A 347 -16.34 -15.20 -2.71
N VAL A 348 -15.77 -15.79 -3.77
CA VAL A 348 -16.38 -15.74 -5.12
C VAL A 348 -17.81 -16.29 -5.09
N LEU A 349 -18.06 -17.43 -4.42
CA LEU A 349 -19.41 -17.97 -4.24
C LEU A 349 -20.34 -17.01 -3.45
N CYS A 350 -19.81 -16.30 -2.45
CA CYS A 350 -20.59 -15.34 -1.65
C CYS A 350 -21.12 -14.17 -2.47
N TYR A 351 -20.30 -13.66 -3.40
CA TYR A 351 -20.67 -12.58 -4.31
C TYR A 351 -21.30 -13.05 -5.63
N ARG A 352 -21.40 -14.37 -5.87
CA ARG A 352 -22.05 -14.91 -7.06
C ARG A 352 -23.56 -14.65 -7.01
N ASN A 353 -24.06 -13.87 -7.97
CA ASN A 353 -25.49 -13.60 -8.15
C ASN A 353 -26.22 -14.77 -8.83
N ASP A 354 -26.22 -15.93 -8.17
CA ASP A 354 -26.84 -17.16 -8.68
C ASP A 354 -27.65 -17.89 -7.60
N GLU A 355 -28.72 -18.56 -8.01
CA GLU A 355 -29.57 -19.29 -7.06
C GLU A 355 -28.90 -20.52 -6.47
N THR A 356 -28.10 -21.23 -7.27
CA THR A 356 -27.41 -22.46 -6.84
C THR A 356 -26.36 -22.12 -5.79
N ALA A 357 -25.56 -21.08 -6.02
CA ALA A 357 -24.60 -20.56 -5.05
C ALA A 357 -25.30 -20.14 -3.73
N ALA A 358 -26.38 -19.37 -3.83
CA ALA A 358 -27.12 -18.91 -2.65
C ALA A 358 -27.77 -20.06 -1.85
N LYS A 359 -28.28 -21.11 -2.52
CA LYS A 359 -28.82 -22.32 -1.88
C LYS A 359 -27.72 -23.13 -1.19
N PHE A 360 -26.58 -23.30 -1.86
CA PHE A 360 -25.41 -23.98 -1.31
C PHE A 360 -24.91 -23.30 -0.03
N LEU A 361 -24.64 -21.99 -0.07
CA LEU A 361 -24.14 -21.23 1.09
C LEU A 361 -25.11 -21.23 2.27
N LYS A 362 -26.43 -21.17 1.98
CA LYS A 362 -27.47 -21.27 3.01
C LYS A 362 -27.43 -22.64 3.69
N LYS A 363 -27.35 -23.73 2.92
CA LYS A 363 -27.40 -25.10 3.44
C LYS A 363 -26.12 -25.47 4.20
N THR A 364 -24.96 -25.08 3.67
CA THR A 364 -23.65 -25.47 4.22
C THR A 364 -23.30 -24.62 5.45
N TYR A 365 -23.46 -23.30 5.38
CA TYR A 365 -22.93 -22.37 6.39
C TYR A 365 -23.99 -21.49 7.06
N HIS A 366 -25.26 -21.55 6.64
CA HIS A 366 -26.33 -20.70 7.16
C HIS A 366 -26.05 -19.20 6.98
N LEU A 367 -25.30 -18.82 5.94
CA LEU A 367 -24.95 -17.42 5.71
C LEU A 367 -26.22 -16.56 5.49
N PRO A 368 -26.29 -15.36 6.08
CA PRO A 368 -27.40 -14.46 5.91
C PRO A 368 -27.33 -13.74 4.54
N LYS A 369 -28.48 -13.22 4.10
CA LYS A 369 -28.59 -12.43 2.85
C LYS A 369 -28.13 -10.98 3.00
N ARG A 370 -28.18 -10.47 4.24
CA ARG A 370 -27.84 -9.12 4.67
C ARG A 370 -27.37 -9.21 6.12
N LEU A 371 -26.57 -8.24 6.54
CA LEU A 371 -26.18 -8.07 7.93
C LEU A 371 -27.31 -7.45 8.76
#